data_AF-A0A969Q3W6-F1
#
_entry.id   AF-A0A969Q3W6-F1
#
_cell.length_a   1.000
_cell.length_b   1.000
_cell.length_c   1.000
_cell.angle_alpha   90.00
_cell.angle_beta   90.00
_cell.angle_gamma   90.00
#
_symmetry.space_group_name_H-M   'P 1'
#
loop_
_entity.id
_entity.type
_entity.pdbx_description
1 polymer ?
#
loop_
_entity_poly.entity_id
_entity_poly.type
_entity_poly.pdbx_seq_one_letter_code
_entity_poly.pdbx_strand_id
1 'polypeptide(L)'
;MLEAQGRFDRDNRRQTISNSQSGQILDQRTGTFERFQPRLGASLRLTDQIIVYSNYGEAFRPGGFNPTPGPIAIWNSAFRPEITTSFEIGAKLRNLPWSGRVEIAAFANEVSDFQNYTFIDGQSVTLNVDEVTIDGFEVSSSVELGQGGSIRAYLCAHTCTN
;
A
#
# COMPACT_ATOMS: atom_id res chain seq x y z
N MET A 1 -20.08 6.21 -14.09
CA MET A 1 -18.97 5.59 -14.83
C MET A 1 -18.44 4.44 -14.02
N LEU A 2 -18.24 3.29 -14.66
CA LEU A 2 -17.62 2.11 -14.05
C LEU A 2 -16.30 1.86 -14.75
N GLU A 3 -15.30 1.44 -13.98
CA GLU A 3 -13.96 1.16 -14.45
C GLU A 3 -13.45 -0.12 -13.79
N ALA A 4 -12.78 -0.96 -14.57
CA ALA A 4 -12.11 -2.15 -14.09
C ALA A 4 -10.74 -2.26 -14.77
N GLN A 5 -9.72 -2.56 -13.98
CA GLN A 5 -8.35 -2.76 -14.42
C GLN A 5 -7.74 -3.94 -13.65
N GLY A 6 -6.66 -4.49 -14.18
CA GLY A 6 -5.91 -5.54 -13.51
C GLY A 6 -4.46 -5.55 -13.97
N ARG A 7 -3.57 -5.87 -13.04
CA ARG A 7 -2.14 -6.04 -13.30
C ARG A 7 -1.73 -7.43 -12.83
N PHE A 8 -0.88 -8.12 -13.58
CA PHE A 8 -0.27 -9.37 -13.14
C PHE A 8 1.23 -9.18 -13.07
N ASP A 9 1.79 -9.39 -11.88
CA ASP A 9 3.22 -9.32 -11.62
C ASP A 9 3.77 -10.71 -11.28
N ARG A 10 4.96 -11.01 -11.79
CA ARG A 10 5.78 -12.18 -11.42
C ARG A 10 7.22 -11.74 -11.18
N ASP A 11 7.69 -11.92 -9.96
CA ASP A 11 9.05 -11.61 -9.50
C ASP A 11 9.82 -12.91 -9.24
N ASN A 12 10.91 -13.12 -9.97
CA ASN A 12 11.81 -14.24 -9.77
C ASN A 12 13.09 -13.74 -9.09
N ARG A 13 13.37 -14.23 -7.88
CA ARG A 13 14.55 -13.86 -7.10
C ARG A 13 15.50 -15.03 -6.97
N ARG A 14 16.80 -14.75 -7.10
CA ARG A 14 17.89 -15.68 -6.77
C ARG A 14 18.88 -14.96 -5.85
N GLN A 15 19.26 -15.61 -4.77
CA GLN A 15 20.30 -15.15 -3.85
C GLN A 15 21.36 -16.23 -3.72
N THR A 16 22.61 -15.87 -3.99
CA THR A 16 23.75 -16.74 -3.76
C THR A 16 24.53 -16.22 -2.56
N ILE A 17 24.82 -17.09 -1.60
CA ILE A 17 25.65 -16.78 -0.45
C ILE A 17 27.00 -17.42 -0.69
N SER A 18 28.05 -16.64 -0.64
CA SER A 18 29.43 -17.12 -0.80
C SER A 18 30.30 -16.66 0.36
N ASN A 19 31.27 -17.47 0.73
CA ASN A 19 32.36 -17.07 1.61
C ASN A 19 33.18 -15.98 0.91
N SER A 20 33.31 -14.81 1.54
CA SER A 20 34.01 -13.65 0.95
C SER A 20 35.52 -13.85 0.80
N GLN A 21 36.12 -14.79 1.53
CA GLN A 21 37.55 -15.07 1.51
C GLN A 21 37.91 -16.20 0.53
N SER A 22 37.11 -17.26 0.45
CA SER A 22 37.39 -18.42 -0.42
C SER A 22 36.60 -18.43 -1.73
N GLY A 23 35.58 -17.58 -1.88
CA GLY A 23 34.65 -17.60 -3.01
C GLY A 23 33.73 -18.83 -3.06
N GLN A 24 33.82 -19.72 -2.07
CA GLN A 24 33.01 -20.92 -1.97
C GLN A 24 31.52 -20.54 -1.81
N ILE A 25 30.65 -21.12 -2.63
CA ILE A 25 29.20 -21.01 -2.47
C ILE A 25 28.79 -21.80 -1.23
N LEU A 26 28.17 -21.11 -0.28
CA LEU A 26 27.67 -21.67 0.97
C LEU A 26 26.20 -22.07 0.85
N ASP A 27 25.41 -21.31 0.10
CA ASP A 27 23.99 -21.56 -0.13
C ASP A 27 23.49 -20.80 -1.37
N GLN A 28 22.40 -21.28 -1.97
CA GLN A 28 21.74 -20.62 -3.09
C GLN A 28 20.22 -20.77 -2.96
N ARG A 29 19.53 -19.65 -2.85
CA ARG A 29 18.08 -19.57 -2.67
C ARG A 29 17.42 -19.01 -3.91
N THR A 30 16.27 -19.56 -4.28
CA THR A 30 15.44 -19.07 -5.38
C THR A 30 13.98 -19.01 -4.95
N GLY A 31 13.25 -18.00 -5.40
CA GLY A 31 11.84 -17.80 -5.06
C GLY A 31 11.13 -17.08 -6.20
N THR A 32 9.89 -17.47 -6.45
CA THR A 32 9.01 -16.81 -7.41
C THR A 32 7.80 -16.31 -6.66
N PHE A 33 7.50 -15.02 -6.80
CA PHE A 33 6.37 -14.36 -6.15
C PHE A 33 5.49 -13.76 -7.23
N GLU A 34 4.23 -14.17 -7.28
CA GLU A 34 3.31 -13.72 -8.32
C GLU A 34 1.96 -13.34 -7.73
N ARG A 35 1.34 -12.31 -8.31
CA ARG A 35 0.04 -11.82 -7.88
C ARG A 35 -0.66 -11.10 -9.02
N PHE A 36 -1.96 -11.32 -9.09
CA PHE A 36 -2.87 -10.46 -9.85
C PHE A 36 -3.44 -9.39 -8.91
N GLN A 37 -3.36 -8.13 -9.32
CA GLN A 37 -3.79 -6.94 -8.60
C GLN A 37 -4.99 -6.31 -9.32
N PRO A 38 -6.23 -6.69 -8.97
CA PRO A 38 -7.42 -6.05 -9.53
C PRO A 38 -7.60 -4.63 -9.01
N ARG A 39 -8.22 -3.78 -9.81
CA ARG A 39 -8.72 -2.46 -9.41
C ARG A 39 -10.09 -2.21 -10.02
N LEU A 40 -11.05 -1.86 -9.18
CA LEU A 40 -12.42 -1.54 -9.56
C LEU A 40 -12.76 -0.13 -9.08
N GLY A 41 -13.36 0.68 -9.94
CA GLY A 41 -13.78 2.03 -9.63
C GLY A 41 -15.19 2.30 -10.11
N ALA A 42 -15.97 2.99 -9.30
CA ALA A 42 -17.29 3.48 -9.67
C ALA A 42 -17.41 4.96 -9.33
N SER A 43 -18.09 5.72 -10.18
CA SER A 43 -18.44 7.11 -9.89
C SER A 43 -19.81 7.46 -10.43
N LEU A 44 -20.53 8.27 -9.67
CA LEU A 44 -21.87 8.76 -9.99
C LEU A 44 -21.90 10.26 -9.82
N ARG A 45 -22.30 10.97 -10.86
CA ARG A 45 -22.61 12.40 -10.79
C ARG A 45 -24.05 12.55 -10.30
N LEU A 46 -24.23 13.03 -9.08
CA LEU A 46 -25.56 13.26 -8.49
C LEU A 46 -26.14 14.61 -8.95
N THR A 47 -25.29 15.63 -9.05
CA THR A 47 -25.60 16.95 -9.60
C THR A 47 -24.40 17.50 -10.37
N ASP A 48 -24.50 18.67 -10.99
CA ASP A 48 -23.36 19.31 -11.66
C ASP A 48 -22.21 19.65 -10.70
N GLN A 49 -22.47 19.73 -9.40
CA GLN A 49 -21.50 20.05 -8.36
C GLN A 49 -21.01 18.82 -7.60
N ILE A 50 -21.80 17.73 -7.54
CA ILE A 50 -21.55 16.61 -6.63
C ILE A 50 -21.28 15.33 -7.41
N ILE A 51 -20.11 14.75 -7.20
CA ILE A 51 -19.72 13.44 -7.71
C ILE A 51 -19.39 12.54 -6.52
N VAL A 52 -20.08 11.41 -6.39
CA VAL A 52 -19.74 10.36 -5.43
C VAL A 52 -18.93 9.29 -6.16
N TYR A 53 -17.97 8.70 -5.48
CA TYR A 53 -17.14 7.64 -6.03
C TYR A 53 -16.82 6.58 -4.98
N SER A 54 -16.46 5.40 -5.46
CA SER A 54 -15.89 4.34 -4.66
C SER A 54 -14.80 3.61 -5.44
N ASN A 55 -13.76 3.18 -4.75
CA ASN A 55 -12.65 2.43 -5.32
C ASN A 55 -12.40 1.17 -4.47
N TYR A 56 -12.03 0.10 -5.15
CA TYR A 56 -11.47 -1.11 -4.56
C TYR A 56 -10.21 -1.47 -5.34
N GLY A 57 -9.18 -1.93 -4.65
CA GLY A 57 -8.03 -2.50 -5.33
C GLY A 57 -7.09 -3.25 -4.41
N GLU A 58 -6.28 -4.10 -5.02
CA GLU A 58 -5.20 -4.80 -4.31
C GLU A 58 -3.84 -4.31 -4.79
N ALA A 59 -2.87 -4.25 -3.88
CA ALA A 59 -1.47 -4.02 -4.14
C ALA A 59 -0.63 -5.17 -3.57
N PHE A 60 0.59 -5.30 -4.10
CA PHE A 60 1.46 -6.44 -3.85
C PHE A 60 2.89 -5.96 -3.66
N ARG A 61 3.49 -6.34 -2.54
CA ARG A 61 4.93 -6.21 -2.30
C ARG A 61 5.52 -7.63 -2.29
N PRO A 62 6.37 -7.98 -3.28
CA PRO A 62 6.91 -9.34 -3.38
C PRO A 62 7.64 -9.76 -2.11
N GLY A 63 7.62 -11.07 -1.85
CA GLY A 63 8.41 -11.66 -0.77
C GLY A 63 9.90 -11.63 -1.08
N GLY A 64 10.70 -12.24 -0.22
CA GLY A 64 12.16 -12.18 -0.37
C GLY A 64 12.88 -13.08 0.62
N PHE A 65 14.16 -12.77 0.84
CA PHE A 65 15.05 -13.60 1.65
C PHE A 65 15.79 -12.77 2.69
N ASN A 66 15.88 -13.29 3.91
CA ASN A 66 16.65 -12.68 5.00
C ASN A 66 18.17 -12.92 4.83
N PRO A 67 19.03 -12.04 5.36
CA PRO A 67 20.48 -12.17 5.27
C PRO A 67 21.01 -13.40 6.05
N THR A 68 22.23 -13.81 5.72
CA THR A 68 23.00 -14.87 6.40
C THR A 68 24.43 -14.38 6.68
N PRO A 69 25.14 -14.90 7.70
CA PRO A 69 24.71 -15.93 8.65
C PRO A 69 23.98 -15.30 9.84
N GLY A 70 22.68 -15.54 9.96
CA GLY A 70 21.94 -15.27 11.19
C GLY A 70 21.93 -16.50 12.10
N PRO A 71 21.50 -16.38 13.38
CA PRO A 71 21.20 -17.53 14.21
C PRO A 71 20.39 -18.55 13.40
N ILE A 72 20.79 -19.83 13.45
CA ILE A 72 20.43 -20.91 12.50
C ILE A 72 18.92 -21.06 12.23
N ALA A 73 18.04 -20.48 13.06
CA ALA A 73 16.62 -20.77 13.05
C ALA A 73 15.71 -19.54 13.20
N ILE A 74 16.02 -18.33 12.70
CA ILE A 74 15.00 -17.24 12.69
C ILE A 74 13.96 -17.45 11.56
N TRP A 75 13.31 -18.61 11.63
CA TRP A 75 11.96 -19.06 11.23
C TRP A 75 11.41 -18.98 9.81
N ASN A 76 12.08 -18.33 8.87
CA ASN A 76 12.12 -18.74 7.46
C ASN A 76 13.16 -17.83 6.81
N SER A 77 14.17 -18.42 6.16
CA SER A 77 15.13 -17.65 5.37
C SER A 77 14.47 -16.83 4.26
N ALA A 78 13.16 -17.03 4.03
CA ALA A 78 12.30 -16.28 3.13
C ALA A 78 11.08 -15.68 3.87
N PHE A 79 10.67 -14.47 3.48
CA PHE A 79 9.41 -13.86 3.91
C PHE A 79 8.39 -13.87 2.77
N ARG A 80 7.11 -14.01 3.11
CA ARG A 80 5.98 -14.03 2.17
C ARG A 80 5.73 -12.64 1.57
N PRO A 81 5.12 -12.57 0.38
CA PRO A 81 4.62 -11.31 -0.14
C PRO A 81 3.61 -10.67 0.80
N GLU A 82 3.65 -9.35 0.87
CA GLU A 82 2.64 -8.55 1.55
C GLU A 82 1.58 -8.11 0.53
N ILE A 83 0.32 -8.17 0.95
CA ILE A 83 -0.83 -7.81 0.11
C ILE A 83 -1.59 -6.70 0.82
N THR A 84 -1.84 -5.61 0.12
CA THR A 84 -2.69 -4.53 0.62
C THR A 84 -4.00 -4.54 -0.13
N THR A 85 -5.11 -4.71 0.58
CA THR A 85 -6.46 -4.58 0.04
C THR A 85 -7.03 -3.25 0.50
N SER A 86 -7.41 -2.41 -0.45
CA SER A 86 -7.92 -1.06 -0.18
C SER A 86 -9.35 -0.90 -0.66
N PHE A 87 -10.20 -0.35 0.20
CA PHE A 87 -11.52 0.14 -0.16
C PHE A 87 -11.64 1.62 0.22
N GLU A 88 -12.21 2.43 -0.67
CA GLU A 88 -12.41 3.85 -0.45
C GLU A 88 -13.77 4.27 -0.99
N ILE A 89 -14.45 5.15 -0.25
CA ILE A 89 -15.68 5.81 -0.70
C ILE A 89 -15.59 7.29 -0.39
N GLY A 90 -15.96 8.13 -1.35
CA GLY A 90 -15.81 9.57 -1.19
C GLY A 90 -16.74 10.39 -2.08
N ALA A 91 -16.70 11.69 -1.85
CA ALA A 91 -17.46 12.67 -2.61
C ALA A 91 -16.59 13.87 -2.96
N LYS A 92 -16.74 14.33 -4.20
CA LYS A 92 -16.12 15.54 -4.75
C LYS A 92 -17.21 16.57 -4.96
N LEU A 93 -17.09 17.70 -4.28
CA LEU A 93 -17.92 18.88 -4.45
C LEU A 93 -17.11 19.93 -5.21
N ARG A 94 -17.61 20.36 -6.37
CA ARG A 94 -16.94 21.31 -7.28
C ARG A 94 -17.90 22.38 -7.75
N ASN A 95 -17.36 23.48 -8.27
CA ASN A 95 -18.14 24.59 -8.81
C ASN A 95 -19.17 25.12 -7.79
N LEU A 96 -18.75 25.18 -6.52
CA LEU A 96 -19.60 25.70 -5.45
C LEU A 96 -19.77 27.21 -5.61
N PRO A 97 -20.85 27.82 -5.08
CA PRO A 97 -21.14 29.25 -5.24
C PRO A 97 -20.00 30.21 -4.85
N TRP A 98 -19.10 29.75 -3.98
CA TRP A 98 -17.93 30.48 -3.50
C TRP A 98 -16.63 30.10 -4.24
N SER A 99 -16.72 29.59 -5.48
CA SER A 99 -15.58 29.10 -6.28
C SER A 99 -14.76 28.01 -5.56
N GLY A 100 -15.47 27.23 -4.75
CA GLY A 100 -14.91 26.23 -3.86
C GLY A 100 -14.79 24.84 -4.47
N ARG A 101 -13.86 24.06 -3.92
CA ARG A 101 -13.82 22.61 -4.07
C ARG A 101 -13.63 21.96 -2.71
N VAL A 102 -14.35 20.87 -2.46
CA VAL A 102 -14.21 20.04 -1.27
C VAL A 102 -14.16 18.59 -1.73
N GLU A 103 -13.26 17.81 -1.13
CA GLU A 103 -13.22 16.37 -1.28
C GLU A 103 -13.19 15.74 0.11
N ILE A 104 -14.03 14.73 0.29
CA ILE A 104 -14.12 13.95 1.52
C ILE A 104 -14.13 12.47 1.16
N ALA A 105 -13.35 11.67 1.88
CA ALA A 105 -13.32 10.24 1.70
C ALA A 105 -13.20 9.52 3.04
N ALA A 106 -13.73 8.31 3.08
CA ALA A 106 -13.44 7.32 4.09
C ALA A 106 -12.78 6.12 3.40
N PHE A 107 -11.77 5.55 4.06
CA PHE A 107 -11.01 4.43 3.52
C PHE A 107 -10.80 3.35 4.58
N ALA A 108 -10.67 2.12 4.10
CA ALA A 108 -10.29 0.96 4.87
C ALA A 108 -9.19 0.21 4.11
N ASN A 109 -8.07 -0.04 4.77
CA ASN A 109 -6.95 -0.76 4.19
C ASN A 109 -6.57 -1.92 5.09
N GLU A 110 -6.59 -3.12 4.54
CA GLU A 110 -6.09 -4.33 5.20
C GLU A 110 -4.76 -4.71 4.57
N VAL A 111 -3.74 -4.91 5.39
CA VAL A 111 -2.41 -5.34 4.96
C VAL A 111 -2.14 -6.72 5.53
N SER A 112 -2.36 -7.75 4.73
CA SER A 112 -2.07 -9.14 5.10
C SER A 112 -0.59 -9.47 4.89
N ASP A 113 -0.05 -10.32 5.75
CA ASP A 113 1.36 -10.73 5.71
C ASP A 113 2.32 -9.53 5.78
N PHE A 114 1.98 -8.51 6.58
CA PHE A 114 2.74 -7.27 6.70
C PHE A 114 4.23 -7.55 6.96
N GLN A 115 5.09 -7.12 6.04
CA GLN A 115 6.53 -7.30 6.12
C GLN A 115 7.11 -6.28 7.10
N ASN A 116 7.17 -6.68 8.37
CA ASN A 116 7.74 -5.90 9.46
C ASN A 116 9.26 -6.06 9.50
N TYR A 117 9.96 -4.93 9.55
CA TYR A 117 11.42 -4.89 9.61
C TYR A 117 11.88 -4.73 11.06
N THR A 118 12.75 -5.63 11.53
CA THR A 118 13.24 -5.61 12.90
C THR A 118 14.71 -6.04 13.00
N PHE A 119 15.32 -5.84 14.16
CA PHE A 119 16.67 -6.29 14.48
C PHE A 119 16.62 -7.45 15.47
N ILE A 120 17.17 -8.59 15.08
CA ILE A 120 17.33 -9.76 15.95
C ILE A 120 18.81 -10.13 15.93
N ASP A 121 19.43 -10.23 17.11
CA ASP A 121 20.84 -10.59 17.29
C ASP A 121 21.81 -9.76 16.42
N GLY A 122 21.55 -8.45 16.32
CA GLY A 122 22.37 -7.50 15.56
C GLY A 122 22.21 -7.60 14.04
N GLN A 123 21.28 -8.41 13.54
CA GLN A 123 20.95 -8.51 12.12
C GLN A 123 19.60 -7.92 11.81
N SER A 124 19.54 -7.25 10.66
CA SER A 124 18.30 -6.79 10.06
C SER A 124 17.56 -7.97 9.44
N VAL A 125 16.32 -8.21 9.89
CA VAL A 125 15.45 -9.27 9.39
C VAL A 125 14.03 -8.76 9.14
N THR A 126 13.38 -9.34 8.14
CA THR A 126 11.97 -9.10 7.82
C THR A 126 11.15 -10.31 8.24
N LEU A 127 10.08 -10.05 8.98
CA LEU A 127 9.10 -11.06 9.42
C LEU A 127 7.71 -10.63 8.95
N ASN A 128 6.90 -11.60 8.52
CA ASN A 128 5.49 -11.35 8.24
C ASN A 128 4.72 -11.31 9.56
N VAL A 129 3.95 -10.24 9.75
CA VAL A 129 2.91 -10.11 10.76
C VAL A 129 1.58 -10.40 10.08
N ASP A 130 0.67 -11.09 10.76
CA ASP A 130 -0.53 -11.64 10.13
C ASP A 130 -1.36 -10.58 9.42
N GLU A 131 -1.68 -9.47 10.11
CA GLU A 131 -2.51 -8.41 9.56
C GLU A 131 -2.24 -7.05 10.21
N VAL A 132 -2.37 -5.98 9.41
CA VAL A 132 -2.47 -4.60 9.90
C VAL A 132 -3.65 -3.94 9.20
N THR A 133 -4.57 -3.37 9.97
CA THR A 133 -5.72 -2.62 9.43
C THR A 133 -5.56 -1.13 9.67
N ILE A 134 -5.81 -0.33 8.63
CA ILE A 134 -5.71 1.13 8.63
C ILE A 134 -7.01 1.71 8.06
N ASP A 135 -7.86 2.20 8.95
CA ASP A 135 -9.14 2.79 8.63
C ASP A 135 -9.14 4.27 8.97
N GLY A 136 -9.75 5.10 8.13
CA GLY A 136 -9.74 6.53 8.37
C GLY A 136 -10.65 7.33 7.47
N PHE A 137 -10.56 8.64 7.64
CA PHE A 137 -11.21 9.61 6.79
C PHE A 137 -10.27 10.77 6.48
N GLU A 138 -10.48 11.35 5.31
CA GLU A 138 -9.75 12.53 4.86
C GLU A 138 -10.71 13.58 4.32
N VAL A 139 -10.32 14.84 4.50
CA VAL A 139 -11.02 16.00 3.97
C VAL A 139 -9.99 16.95 3.39
N SER A 140 -10.19 17.37 2.15
CA SER A 140 -9.46 18.47 1.55
C SER A 140 -10.42 19.54 1.04
N SER A 141 -10.02 20.80 1.14
CA SER A 141 -10.79 21.91 0.60
C SER A 141 -9.88 22.96 -0.01
N SER A 142 -10.39 23.64 -1.03
CA SER A 142 -9.73 24.78 -1.66
C SER A 142 -10.74 25.85 -2.03
N VAL A 143 -10.39 27.10 -1.78
CA VAL A 143 -11.15 28.27 -2.24
C VAL A 143 -10.23 29.20 -3.03
N GLU A 144 -10.71 29.65 -4.19
CA GLU A 144 -10.07 30.72 -4.96
C GLU A 144 -10.62 32.07 -4.49
N LEU A 145 -9.73 32.99 -4.14
CA LEU A 145 -10.03 34.35 -3.75
C LEU A 145 -9.99 35.24 -5.00
N GLY A 146 -10.93 36.18 -5.13
CA GLY A 146 -11.11 37.00 -6.33
C GLY A 146 -9.91 37.84 -6.80
N GLN A 147 -8.81 37.90 -6.03
CA GLN A 147 -7.55 38.57 -6.40
C GLN A 147 -6.45 37.58 -6.85
N GLY A 148 -6.80 36.35 -7.23
CA GLY A 148 -5.86 35.31 -7.66
C GLY A 148 -5.14 34.58 -6.52
N GLY A 149 -5.54 34.84 -5.27
CA GLY A 149 -5.08 34.07 -4.12
C GLY A 149 -5.87 32.77 -3.97
N SER A 150 -5.29 31.76 -3.32
CA SER A 150 -6.01 30.53 -2.97
C SER A 150 -5.73 30.12 -1.53
N ILE A 151 -6.74 29.60 -0.83
CA ILE A 151 -6.59 28.95 0.48
C ILE A 151 -6.88 27.47 0.29
N ARG A 152 -6.05 26.63 0.91
CA ARG A 152 -6.21 25.17 0.90
C ARG A 152 -6.09 24.65 2.32
N ALA A 153 -6.93 23.70 2.68
CA ALA A 153 -6.90 23.02 3.97
C ALA A 153 -7.01 21.51 3.75
N TYR A 154 -6.31 20.75 4.58
CA TYR A 154 -6.25 19.30 4.54
C TYR A 154 -6.34 18.76 5.96
N LEU A 155 -7.14 17.72 6.13
CA LEU A 155 -7.29 16.97 7.37
C LEU A 155 -7.30 15.48 7.02
N CYS A 156 -6.55 14.68 7.77
CA CYS A 156 -6.61 13.24 7.71
C CYS A 156 -6.57 12.72 9.15
N ALA A 157 -7.43 11.76 9.45
CA ALA A 157 -7.44 11.05 10.71
C ALA A 157 -7.69 9.57 10.45
N HIS A 158 -6.93 8.71 11.10
CA HIS A 158 -7.04 7.27 10.94
C HIS A 158 -6.67 6.54 12.23
N THR A 159 -7.11 5.30 12.33
CA THR A 159 -6.65 4.34 13.33
C THR A 159 -5.77 3.30 12.67
N CYS A 160 -4.90 2.67 13.45
CA CYS A 160 -4.07 1.56 13.01
C CYS A 160 -4.17 0.46 14.06
N THR A 161 -4.55 -0.75 13.64
CA THR A 161 -4.71 -1.92 14.51
C THR A 161 -3.97 -3.12 13.91
N ASN A 162 -3.52 -4.02 14.79
CA ASN A 162 -2.81 -5.25 14.50
C ASN A 162 -3.34 -6.32 15.47
#